data_AF-A0A2V2FPM3-F1
#
_entry.id   AF-A0A2V2FPM3-F1
#
_cell.length_a   1.000
_cell.length_b   1.000
_cell.length_c   1.000
_cell.angle_alpha   90.00
_cell.angle_beta   90.00
_cell.angle_gamma   90.00
#
_symmetry.space_group_name_H-M   'P 1'
#
loop_
_entity.id
_entity.type
_entity.pdbx_description
1 polymer ?
#
loop_
_entity_poly.entity_id
_entity_poly.type
_entity_poly.pdbx_seq_one_letter_code
_entity_poly.pdbx_strand_id
1 'polypeptide(L)'
;MKKLICFTSVLAFLCAALSGCVSIEFNGLYAQTPEVTDSSRTPQLETPGTVVLPTETPAPVPVSFDFDTVDLDGNAVNTREFAAEHELTLVNFWATWCGPCVGEMPELQSLHERFSTEAAETDVAILGVWLDTENAGDLDAVLEYTGAAYPIVEFRNEMQNAVELQYIPATIFLNKDGDIVGKPVVGALDAEGWLAEIEGRFKELE
;
A
#
# COMPACT_ATOMS: atom_id res chain seq x y z
N MET A 1 -27.01 3.52 52.30
CA MET A 1 -28.04 2.60 52.84
C MET A 1 -28.56 1.74 51.69
N LYS A 2 -28.36 0.39 51.76
CA LYS A 2 -29.26 -0.69 51.28
C LYS A 2 -29.56 -0.72 49.76
N LYS A 3 -29.21 -1.72 48.93
CA LYS A 3 -29.23 -3.21 48.98
C LYS A 3 -28.54 -3.66 47.66
N LEU A 4 -27.66 -4.65 47.49
CA LEU A 4 -27.58 -6.09 47.81
C LEU A 4 -28.84 -6.92 47.51
N ILE A 5 -28.79 -7.74 46.44
CA ILE A 5 -29.46 -9.03 46.13
C ILE A 5 -28.84 -9.43 44.75
N CYS A 6 -27.93 -10.41 44.57
CA CYS A 6 -27.92 -11.85 44.82
C CYS A 6 -29.11 -12.61 44.22
N PHE A 7 -28.97 -13.17 43.01
CA PHE A 7 -29.72 -14.37 42.63
C PHE A 7 -28.85 -15.34 41.83
N THR A 8 -28.87 -16.55 42.35
CA THR A 8 -28.16 -17.77 41.99
C THR A 8 -28.80 -18.50 40.79
N SER A 9 -27.94 -19.24 40.08
CA SER A 9 -28.20 -20.58 39.52
C SER A 9 -29.25 -20.74 38.41
N VAL A 10 -28.80 -21.10 37.20
CA VAL A 10 -29.34 -22.28 36.50
C VAL A 10 -28.20 -23.05 35.83
N LEU A 11 -28.10 -24.29 36.27
CA LEU A 11 -27.28 -25.39 35.79
C LEU A 11 -27.91 -26.05 34.54
N ALA A 12 -27.05 -26.69 33.74
CA ALA A 12 -27.30 -27.70 32.71
C ALA A 12 -27.28 -27.21 31.25
N PHE A 13 -26.30 -27.67 30.47
CA PHE A 13 -26.60 -28.63 29.41
C PHE A 13 -25.37 -29.49 29.08
N LEU A 14 -25.64 -30.79 29.13
CA LEU A 14 -24.82 -31.92 28.77
C LEU A 14 -24.33 -31.80 27.31
N CYS A 15 -23.03 -31.82 27.06
CA CYS A 15 -22.48 -32.12 25.74
C CYS A 15 -21.63 -33.38 25.83
N ALA A 16 -22.13 -34.44 25.23
CA ALA A 16 -21.50 -35.75 25.16
C ALA A 16 -20.22 -35.68 24.32
N ALA A 17 -19.08 -36.02 24.93
CA ALA A 17 -17.85 -36.28 24.20
C ALA A 17 -17.95 -37.66 23.54
N LEU A 18 -18.18 -37.68 22.23
CA LEU A 18 -18.07 -38.90 21.44
C LEU A 18 -16.59 -39.22 21.22
N SER A 19 -16.15 -40.34 21.77
CA SER A 19 -14.91 -41.01 21.40
C SER A 19 -14.90 -41.36 19.92
N GLY A 20 -13.85 -40.92 19.22
CA GLY A 20 -13.57 -41.31 17.85
C GLY A 20 -12.08 -41.18 17.58
N CYS A 21 -11.28 -42.14 18.07
CA CYS A 21 -9.94 -42.37 17.56
C CYS A 21 -10.09 -42.98 16.15
N VAL A 22 -9.71 -42.23 15.12
CA VAL A 22 -9.47 -42.81 13.79
C VAL A 22 -7.98 -43.11 13.70
N SER A 23 -7.67 -44.41 13.75
CA SER A 23 -6.37 -44.97 13.40
C SER A 23 -6.17 -44.82 11.89
N ILE A 24 -5.15 -44.07 11.48
CA ILE A 24 -4.70 -44.07 10.08
C ILE A 24 -3.80 -45.30 9.91
N GLU A 25 -4.31 -46.29 9.18
CA GLU A 25 -3.54 -47.44 8.73
C GLU A 25 -2.64 -47.01 7.57
N PHE A 26 -1.34 -46.91 7.83
CA PHE A 26 -0.31 -46.74 6.82
C PHE A 26 0.03 -48.13 6.27
N ASN A 27 -0.62 -48.53 5.18
CA ASN A 27 -0.25 -49.72 4.44
C ASN A 27 0.38 -49.33 3.12
N GLY A 28 1.67 -49.66 2.98
CA GLY A 28 2.44 -49.38 1.79
C GLY A 28 1.99 -50.20 0.59
N LEU A 29 2.24 -49.67 -0.60
CA LEU A 29 2.49 -50.48 -1.77
C LEU A 29 3.61 -49.82 -2.58
N TYR A 30 4.71 -50.56 -2.64
CA TYR A 30 5.86 -50.35 -3.51
C TYR A 30 5.48 -50.59 -4.98
N ALA A 31 6.27 -49.97 -5.86
CA ALA A 31 6.46 -50.26 -7.28
C ALA A 31 5.33 -49.75 -8.21
N GLN A 32 5.58 -49.21 -9.41
CA GLN A 32 6.61 -49.53 -10.40
C GLN A 32 6.92 -48.30 -11.28
N THR A 33 8.18 -48.12 -11.68
CA THR A 33 8.61 -47.20 -12.75
C THR A 33 8.17 -47.73 -14.12
N PRO A 34 7.62 -46.90 -15.03
CA PRO A 34 7.43 -47.34 -16.40
C PRO A 34 8.76 -47.28 -17.18
N GLU A 35 8.97 -48.40 -17.85
CA GLU A 35 10.10 -48.81 -18.66
C GLU A 35 10.21 -48.00 -19.97
N VAL A 36 11.45 -47.67 -20.33
CA VAL A 36 11.82 -47.13 -21.65
C VAL A 36 11.67 -48.23 -22.70
N THR A 37 10.91 -48.01 -23.77
CA THR A 37 11.12 -48.71 -25.04
C THR A 37 11.01 -47.76 -26.23
N ASP A 38 11.94 -48.02 -27.15
CA ASP A 38 12.39 -47.26 -28.31
C ASP A 38 11.53 -47.53 -29.56
N SER A 39 11.36 -46.50 -30.39
CA SER A 39 11.74 -46.52 -31.82
C SER A 39 10.74 -45.91 -32.81
N SER A 40 11.36 -45.11 -33.69
CA SER A 40 11.02 -44.85 -35.09
C SER A 40 9.79 -43.99 -35.44
N ARG A 41 10.02 -42.67 -35.43
CA ARG A 41 9.56 -41.81 -36.54
C ARG A 41 10.49 -40.60 -36.69
N THR A 42 11.14 -40.48 -37.84
CA THR A 42 11.89 -39.29 -38.22
C THR A 42 10.97 -38.37 -39.01
N PRO A 43 10.63 -37.16 -38.54
CA PRO A 43 10.25 -36.06 -39.40
C PRO A 43 11.46 -35.17 -39.66
N GLN A 44 11.55 -34.71 -40.90
CA GLN A 44 12.70 -34.02 -41.47
C GLN A 44 13.02 -32.70 -40.77
N LEU A 45 14.31 -32.38 -40.77
CA LEU A 45 14.91 -31.13 -40.30
C LEU A 45 14.50 -29.98 -41.23
N GLU A 46 13.35 -29.36 -40.98
CA GLU A 46 13.06 -28.01 -41.45
C GLU A 46 13.93 -27.06 -40.61
N THR A 47 14.78 -26.29 -41.27
CA THR A 47 15.70 -25.35 -40.62
C THR A 47 14.89 -24.39 -39.74
N PRO A 48 15.14 -24.27 -38.43
CA PRO A 48 14.55 -23.21 -37.64
C PRO A 48 15.10 -21.89 -38.21
N GLY A 49 14.24 -21.15 -38.91
CA GLY A 49 14.53 -19.75 -39.19
C GLY A 49 14.83 -19.09 -37.85
N THR A 50 15.98 -18.42 -37.75
CA THR A 50 16.35 -17.65 -36.57
C THR A 50 15.23 -16.65 -36.30
N VAL A 51 14.34 -16.99 -35.36
CA VAL A 51 13.43 -16.02 -34.76
C VAL A 51 14.33 -15.13 -33.91
N VAL A 52 14.80 -14.03 -34.49
CA VAL A 52 15.37 -12.94 -33.72
C VAL A 52 14.21 -12.33 -32.97
N LEU A 53 13.99 -12.80 -31.73
CA LEU A 53 13.10 -12.12 -30.80
C LEU A 53 13.67 -10.70 -30.63
N PRO A 54 12.89 -9.63 -30.83
CA PRO A 54 13.38 -8.29 -30.54
C PRO A 54 13.81 -8.25 -29.08
N THR A 55 15.10 -8.00 -28.84
CA THR A 55 15.72 -7.92 -27.51
C THR A 55 15.48 -6.57 -26.82
N GLU A 56 14.65 -5.72 -27.39
CA GLU A 56 14.29 -4.44 -26.80
C GLU A 56 13.05 -4.65 -25.92
N THR A 57 13.29 -4.98 -24.66
CA THR A 57 12.31 -4.73 -23.60
C THR A 57 11.98 -3.23 -23.68
N PRO A 58 10.74 -2.84 -24.02
CA PRO A 58 10.39 -1.43 -24.04
C PRO A 58 10.65 -0.85 -22.66
N ALA A 59 11.21 0.36 -22.60
CA ALA A 59 11.33 1.07 -21.34
C ALA A 59 9.95 1.09 -20.67
N PRO A 60 9.87 0.80 -19.35
CA PRO A 60 8.60 0.82 -18.65
C PRO A 60 7.92 2.18 -18.86
N VAL A 61 6.66 2.16 -19.26
CA VAL A 61 5.85 3.38 -19.36
C VAL A 61 5.65 3.89 -17.93
N PRO A 62 5.90 5.17 -17.64
CA PRO A 62 5.65 5.72 -16.31
C PRO A 62 4.18 5.54 -15.94
N VAL A 63 3.93 5.11 -14.71
CA VAL A 63 2.57 5.01 -14.16
C VAL A 63 2.20 6.38 -13.64
N SER A 64 1.18 7.01 -14.24
CA SER A 64 0.67 8.31 -13.81
C SER A 64 -0.38 8.15 -12.70
N PHE A 65 -0.35 9.05 -11.72
CA PHE A 65 -1.30 9.12 -10.62
C PHE A 65 -2.23 10.34 -10.80
N ASP A 66 -3.24 10.15 -11.65
CA ASP A 66 -4.18 11.18 -12.09
C ASP A 66 -5.61 10.80 -11.69
N PHE A 67 -6.10 11.40 -10.60
CA PHE A 67 -7.40 11.10 -10.02
C PHE A 67 -8.09 12.36 -9.54
N ASP A 68 -9.38 12.46 -9.84
CA ASP A 68 -10.27 13.46 -9.25
C ASP A 68 -10.76 12.97 -7.88
N THR A 69 -10.64 13.82 -6.88
CA THR A 69 -11.07 13.56 -5.51
C THR A 69 -11.52 14.86 -4.83
N VAL A 70 -11.77 14.80 -3.51
CA VAL A 70 -12.08 15.97 -2.70
C VAL A 70 -11.17 16.02 -1.48
N ASP A 71 -10.86 17.22 -1.03
CA ASP A 71 -10.19 17.45 0.26
C ASP A 71 -11.17 17.38 1.44
N LEU A 72 -10.63 17.52 2.65
CA LEU A 72 -11.43 17.50 3.89
C LEU A 72 -12.42 18.67 4.03
N ASP A 73 -12.21 19.76 3.30
CA ASP A 73 -13.12 20.91 3.25
C ASP A 73 -14.21 20.74 2.17
N GLY A 74 -14.14 19.66 1.38
CA GLY A 74 -15.06 19.35 0.28
C GLY A 74 -14.74 20.06 -1.04
N ASN A 75 -13.55 20.66 -1.18
CA ASN A 75 -13.10 21.21 -2.45
C ASN A 75 -12.67 20.10 -3.39
N ALA A 76 -12.93 20.28 -4.70
CA ALA A 76 -12.45 19.35 -5.71
C ALA A 76 -10.93 19.47 -5.88
N VAL A 77 -10.24 18.34 -5.94
CA VAL A 77 -8.80 18.24 -6.14
C VAL A 77 -8.51 17.21 -7.23
N ASN A 78 -7.68 17.56 -8.21
CA ASN A 78 -7.07 16.59 -9.11
C ASN A 78 -5.61 16.35 -8.66
N THR A 79 -5.23 15.09 -8.45
CA THR A 79 -3.92 14.74 -7.87
C THR A 79 -2.75 15.09 -8.77
N ARG A 80 -2.94 15.06 -10.10
CA ARG A 80 -1.92 15.42 -11.07
C ARG A 80 -1.76 16.94 -11.17
N GLU A 81 -2.86 17.68 -11.18
CA GLU A 81 -2.82 19.14 -11.16
C GLU A 81 -2.15 19.65 -9.89
N PHE A 82 -2.49 19.06 -8.73
CA PHE A 82 -1.81 19.34 -7.46
C PHE A 82 -0.29 19.08 -7.57
N ALA A 83 0.10 17.93 -8.11
CA ALA A 83 1.52 17.60 -8.27
C ALA A 83 2.25 18.53 -9.24
N ALA A 84 1.58 19.08 -10.25
CA ALA A 84 2.18 19.97 -11.24
C ALA A 84 2.60 21.34 -10.68
N GLU A 85 2.15 21.69 -9.48
CA GLU A 85 2.56 22.91 -8.77
C GLU A 85 3.92 22.78 -8.08
N HIS A 86 4.48 21.56 -8.01
CA HIS A 86 5.69 21.26 -7.27
C HIS A 86 6.67 20.41 -8.08
N GLU A 87 7.98 20.55 -7.83
CA GLU A 87 8.98 19.67 -8.45
C GLU A 87 8.81 18.20 -8.04
N LEU A 88 8.44 17.97 -6.77
CA LEU A 88 8.19 16.64 -6.21
C LEU A 88 7.00 16.69 -5.24
N THR A 89 6.12 15.69 -5.31
CA THR A 89 5.02 15.52 -4.35
C THR A 89 5.14 14.17 -3.66
N LEU A 90 5.20 14.18 -2.32
CA LEU A 90 5.10 13.00 -1.48
C LEU A 90 3.62 12.71 -1.19
N VAL A 91 3.13 11.54 -1.62
CA VAL A 91 1.74 11.12 -1.41
C VAL A 91 1.70 9.97 -0.42
N ASN A 92 1.19 10.20 0.80
CA ASN A 92 1.12 9.22 1.88
C ASN A 92 -0.31 8.66 2.04
N PHE A 93 -0.42 7.33 1.99
CA PHE A 93 -1.66 6.58 2.13
C PHE A 93 -1.84 6.12 3.58
N TRP A 94 -2.91 6.57 4.24
CA TRP A 94 -3.12 6.34 5.66
C TRP A 94 -4.59 6.10 6.03
N ALA A 95 -4.81 5.57 7.24
CA ALA A 95 -6.14 5.36 7.81
C ALA A 95 -6.17 5.72 9.30
N THR A 96 -7.32 6.16 9.82
CA THR A 96 -7.43 6.62 11.22
C THR A 96 -7.13 5.54 12.26
N TRP A 97 -7.40 4.28 11.93
CA TRP A 97 -7.13 3.13 12.79
C TRP A 97 -5.67 2.64 12.70
N CYS A 98 -4.89 3.15 11.76
CA CYS A 98 -3.51 2.72 11.51
C CYS A 98 -2.54 3.42 12.47
N GLY A 99 -2.17 2.75 13.56
CA GLY A 99 -1.24 3.28 14.57
C GLY A 99 0.10 3.80 13.99
N PRO A 100 0.80 3.04 13.13
CA PRO A 100 2.03 3.52 12.50
C PRO A 100 1.82 4.75 11.61
N CYS A 101 0.70 4.80 10.87
CA CYS A 101 0.38 5.95 10.03
C CYS A 101 0.17 7.20 10.89
N VAL A 102 -0.67 7.11 11.93
CA VAL A 102 -0.92 8.22 12.87
C VAL A 102 0.39 8.66 13.56
N GLY A 103 1.30 7.72 13.82
CA GLY A 103 2.59 8.00 14.45
C GLY A 103 3.57 8.82 13.61
N GLU A 104 3.52 8.76 12.28
CA GLU A 104 4.41 9.52 11.40
C GLU A 104 3.85 10.86 10.93
N MET A 105 2.54 11.08 11.05
CA MET A 105 1.90 12.33 10.63
C MET A 105 2.54 13.60 11.25
N PRO A 106 2.99 13.62 12.52
CA PRO A 106 3.72 14.77 13.05
C PRO A 106 5.05 15.05 12.34
N GLU A 107 5.75 14.00 11.91
CA GLU A 107 7.01 14.13 11.16
C GLU A 107 6.73 14.68 9.75
N LEU A 108 5.69 14.19 9.09
CA LEU A 108 5.22 14.72 7.80
C LEU A 108 4.77 16.18 7.92
N GLN A 109 4.09 16.54 9.01
CA GLN A 109 3.71 17.93 9.27
C GLN A 109 4.93 18.84 9.43
N SER A 110 5.95 18.40 10.19
CA SER A 110 7.20 19.15 10.35
C SER A 110 7.89 19.39 8.99
N LEU A 111 7.88 18.40 8.10
CA LEU A 111 8.40 18.55 6.74
C LEU A 111 7.54 19.47 5.88
N HIS A 112 6.22 19.39 5.98
CA HIS A 112 5.32 20.30 5.28
C HIS A 112 5.60 21.76 5.66
N GLU A 113 5.75 22.04 6.96
CA GLU A 113 6.12 23.38 7.44
C GLU A 113 7.48 23.83 6.91
N ARG A 114 8.47 22.92 6.90
CA ARG A 114 9.82 23.20 6.39
C ARG A 114 9.80 23.61 4.92
N PHE A 115 9.08 22.87 4.07
CA PHE A 115 9.05 23.10 2.62
C PHE A 115 8.09 24.22 2.21
N SER A 116 7.11 24.56 3.05
CA SER A 116 6.18 25.66 2.77
C SER A 116 6.75 27.06 3.06
N THR A 117 7.99 27.16 3.56
CA THR A 117 8.61 28.46 3.81
C THR A 117 9.13 29.10 2.51
N GLU A 118 8.98 30.42 2.34
CA GLU A 118 9.53 31.14 1.18
C GLU A 118 11.07 31.03 1.05
N ALA A 119 11.75 30.57 2.10
CA ALA A 119 13.19 30.34 2.14
C ALA A 119 13.58 28.89 1.82
N ALA A 120 12.62 28.00 1.57
CA ALA A 120 12.90 26.62 1.22
C ALA A 120 13.61 26.56 -0.14
N GLU A 121 14.77 25.93 -0.17
CA GLU A 121 15.52 25.67 -1.41
C GLU A 121 15.00 24.45 -2.17
N THR A 122 14.11 23.67 -1.54
CA THR A 122 13.57 22.42 -2.07
C THR A 122 12.05 22.55 -2.20
N ASP A 123 11.55 22.39 -3.42
CA ASP A 123 10.13 22.49 -3.74
C ASP A 123 9.46 21.11 -3.63
N VAL A 124 8.85 20.85 -2.47
CA VAL A 124 8.18 19.58 -2.14
C VAL A 124 6.83 19.84 -1.53
N ALA A 125 5.80 19.19 -2.07
CA ALA A 125 4.49 19.08 -1.42
C ALA A 125 4.31 17.74 -0.72
N ILE A 126 3.43 17.75 0.29
CA ILE A 126 2.97 16.54 0.98
C ILE A 126 1.45 16.48 0.82
N LEU A 127 0.96 15.33 0.37
CA LEU A 127 -0.46 15.04 0.18
C LEU A 127 -0.81 13.76 0.94
N GLY A 128 -1.74 13.84 1.89
CA GLY A 128 -2.30 12.67 2.55
C GLY A 128 -3.49 12.12 1.77
N VAL A 129 -3.53 10.81 1.54
CA VAL A 129 -4.70 10.11 1.00
C VAL A 129 -5.31 9.30 2.13
N TRP A 130 -6.54 9.64 2.50
CA TRP A 130 -7.26 9.06 3.62
C TRP A 130 -8.16 7.90 3.17
N LEU A 131 -7.88 6.68 3.63
CA LEU A 131 -8.45 5.45 3.09
C LEU A 131 -9.82 5.07 3.66
N ASP A 132 -10.05 5.28 4.96
CA ASP A 132 -11.23 4.76 5.66
C ASP A 132 -12.42 5.73 5.66
N THR A 133 -12.69 6.38 4.51
CA THR A 133 -13.74 7.42 4.37
C THR A 133 -15.15 6.93 4.70
N GLU A 134 -15.48 5.67 4.39
CA GLU A 134 -16.81 5.09 4.67
C GLU A 134 -16.98 4.61 6.12
N ASN A 135 -15.90 4.27 6.82
CA ASN A 135 -15.93 3.71 8.17
C ASN A 135 -14.80 4.31 9.02
N ALA A 136 -14.73 5.63 8.96
CA ALA A 136 -13.77 6.44 9.67
C ALA A 136 -13.78 6.10 11.16
N GLY A 137 -12.59 5.94 11.73
CA GLY A 137 -12.39 6.27 13.13
C GLY A 137 -12.59 7.77 13.38
N ASP A 138 -12.13 8.25 14.53
CA ASP A 138 -12.27 9.66 14.89
C ASP A 138 -11.20 10.50 14.17
N LEU A 139 -11.52 10.93 12.94
CA LEU A 139 -10.62 11.73 12.10
C LEU A 139 -10.20 13.03 12.81
N ASP A 140 -11.16 13.74 13.40
CA ASP A 140 -10.89 15.00 14.10
C ASP A 140 -9.91 14.80 15.26
N ALA A 141 -10.07 13.72 16.05
CA ALA A 141 -9.15 13.40 17.12
C ALA A 141 -7.74 13.05 16.59
N VAL A 142 -7.63 12.39 15.44
CA VAL A 142 -6.32 12.11 14.81
C VAL A 142 -5.65 13.41 14.36
N LEU A 143 -6.38 14.30 13.69
CA LEU A 143 -5.84 15.57 13.22
C LEU A 143 -5.43 16.46 14.40
N GLU A 144 -6.22 16.52 15.47
CA GLU A 144 -5.87 17.25 16.69
C GLU A 144 -4.63 16.66 17.37
N TYR A 145 -4.54 15.33 17.47
CA TYR A 145 -3.40 14.65 18.10
C TYR A 145 -2.09 14.85 17.33
N THR A 146 -2.16 14.75 16.01
CA THR A 146 -0.97 14.78 15.14
C THR A 146 -0.54 16.19 14.76
N GLY A 147 -1.47 17.15 14.79
CA GLY A 147 -1.27 18.50 14.28
C GLY A 147 -1.17 18.56 12.75
N ALA A 148 -1.53 17.48 12.04
CA ALA A 148 -1.44 17.43 10.60
C ALA A 148 -2.33 18.50 9.95
N ALA A 149 -1.71 19.37 9.16
CA ALA A 149 -2.33 20.46 8.43
C ALA A 149 -1.92 20.51 6.94
N TYR A 150 -1.05 19.60 6.50
CA TYR A 150 -0.82 19.39 5.07
C TYR A 150 -2.11 18.93 4.37
N PRO A 151 -2.27 19.18 3.06
CA PRO A 151 -3.46 18.79 2.31
C PRO A 151 -3.77 17.29 2.45
N ILE A 152 -5.03 16.96 2.77
CA ILE A 152 -5.52 15.58 2.87
C ILE A 152 -6.74 15.45 1.97
N VAL A 153 -6.76 14.39 1.17
CA VAL A 153 -7.83 14.05 0.23
C VAL A 153 -8.42 12.67 0.50
N GLU A 154 -9.67 12.50 0.10
CA GLU A 154 -10.34 11.21 0.17
C GLU A 154 -9.73 10.19 -0.80
N PHE A 155 -9.60 8.95 -0.34
CA PHE A 155 -9.30 7.84 -1.23
C PHE A 155 -10.46 7.56 -2.19
N ARG A 156 -10.11 7.20 -3.44
CA ARG A 156 -11.02 6.73 -4.47
C ARG A 156 -10.62 5.33 -4.90
N ASN A 157 -11.59 4.43 -5.07
CA ASN A 157 -11.31 3.02 -5.36
C ASN A 157 -10.44 2.82 -6.61
N GLU A 158 -10.52 3.74 -7.57
CA GLU A 158 -9.73 3.74 -8.80
C GLU A 158 -8.22 3.88 -8.53
N MET A 159 -7.83 4.54 -7.42
CA MET A 159 -6.43 4.76 -7.03
C MET A 159 -5.71 3.45 -6.71
N GLN A 160 -6.43 2.39 -6.29
CA GLN A 160 -5.84 1.08 -5.99
C GLN A 160 -5.17 0.41 -7.21
N ASN A 161 -5.49 0.86 -8.43
CA ASN A 161 -4.90 0.31 -9.65
C ASN A 161 -3.53 0.92 -9.95
N ALA A 162 -3.24 2.10 -9.41
CA ALA A 162 -1.97 2.80 -9.60
C ALA A 162 -0.94 2.43 -8.52
N VAL A 163 -1.42 2.05 -7.31
CA VAL A 163 -0.57 1.73 -6.16
C VAL A 163 -1.05 0.46 -5.50
N GLU A 164 -0.15 -0.51 -5.32
CA GLU A 164 -0.48 -1.75 -4.63
C GLU A 164 -0.53 -1.53 -3.09
N LEU A 165 -1.70 -1.14 -2.59
CA LEU A 165 -1.95 -0.81 -1.18
C LEU A 165 -2.20 -2.06 -0.31
N GLN A 166 -1.32 -3.06 -0.39
CA GLN A 166 -1.41 -4.24 0.49
C GLN A 166 -1.15 -3.91 1.96
N TYR A 167 -0.34 -2.88 2.23
CA TYR A 167 0.06 -2.47 3.57
C TYR A 167 0.06 -0.94 3.67
N ILE A 168 -0.32 -0.41 4.83
CA ILE A 168 -0.22 1.01 5.17
C ILE A 168 0.59 1.24 6.47
N PRO A 169 1.30 2.37 6.61
CA PRO A 169 1.39 3.44 5.62
C PRO A 169 2.20 3.03 4.39
N ALA A 170 1.83 3.60 3.25
CA ALA A 170 2.54 3.48 2.00
C ALA A 170 2.71 4.88 1.42
N THR A 171 3.84 5.16 0.80
CA THR A 171 4.12 6.48 0.22
C THR A 171 4.65 6.32 -1.19
N ILE A 172 4.10 7.10 -2.12
CA ILE A 172 4.65 7.28 -3.46
C ILE A 172 5.18 8.69 -3.63
N PHE A 173 6.00 8.89 -4.66
CA PHE A 173 6.48 10.19 -5.06
C PHE A 173 6.03 10.49 -6.47
N LEU A 174 5.53 11.70 -6.72
CA LEU A 174 5.13 12.16 -8.04
C LEU A 174 6.07 13.27 -8.49
N ASN A 175 6.43 13.27 -9.77
CA ASN A 175 7.02 14.45 -10.40
C ASN A 175 5.91 15.44 -10.82
N LYS A 176 6.31 16.60 -11.35
CA LYS A 176 5.40 17.62 -11.88
C LYS A 176 4.45 17.17 -13.00
N ASP A 177 4.74 16.06 -13.66
CA ASP A 177 3.88 15.51 -14.72
C ASP A 177 2.80 14.58 -14.16
N GLY A 178 2.85 14.30 -12.84
CA GLY A 178 1.99 13.35 -12.13
C GLY A 178 2.47 11.91 -12.25
N ASP A 179 3.70 11.66 -12.71
CA ASP A 179 4.24 10.32 -12.87
C ASP A 179 4.93 9.85 -11.59
N ILE A 180 4.74 8.56 -11.26
CA ILE A 180 5.36 7.94 -10.09
C ILE A 180 6.88 7.82 -10.30
N VAL A 181 7.64 8.34 -9.34
CA VAL A 181 9.10 8.31 -9.28
C VAL A 181 9.55 7.22 -8.31
N GLY A 182 10.39 6.32 -8.82
CA GLY A 182 10.95 5.23 -8.02
C GLY A 182 9.91 4.21 -7.58
N LYS A 183 10.25 3.48 -6.50
CA LYS A 183 9.34 2.50 -5.89
C LYS A 183 8.57 3.13 -4.74
N PRO A 184 7.34 2.66 -4.45
CA PRO A 184 6.66 3.01 -3.22
C PRO A 184 7.50 2.65 -2.00
N VAL A 185 7.49 3.51 -1.00
CA VAL A 185 8.02 3.26 0.34
C VAL A 185 6.90 2.65 1.18
N VAL A 186 7.18 1.55 1.86
CA VAL A 186 6.21 0.85 2.71
C VAL A 186 6.67 0.91 4.16
N GLY A 187 5.76 1.32 5.04
CA GLY A 187 6.02 1.53 6.46
C GLY A 187 6.31 2.98 6.81
N ALA A 188 6.29 3.25 8.12
CA ALA A 188 6.45 4.58 8.65
C ALA A 188 7.94 4.96 8.80
N LEU A 189 8.27 6.22 8.54
CA LEU A 189 9.61 6.77 8.75
C LEU A 189 9.57 7.99 9.68
N ASP A 190 10.73 8.31 10.27
CA ASP A 190 10.94 9.60 10.93
C ASP A 190 11.33 10.69 9.91
N ALA A 191 11.47 11.94 10.38
CA ALA A 191 11.84 13.06 9.50
C ALA A 191 13.17 12.85 8.76
N GLU A 192 14.18 12.20 9.37
CA GLU A 192 15.46 11.93 8.71
C GLU A 192 15.29 10.92 7.58
N GLY A 193 14.54 9.84 7.82
CA GLY A 193 14.20 8.86 6.79
C GLY A 193 13.45 9.48 5.62
N TRP A 194 12.46 10.33 5.89
CA TRP A 194 11.71 11.01 4.84
C TRP A 194 12.57 12.00 4.03
N LEU A 195 13.46 12.74 4.68
CA LEU A 195 14.41 13.62 3.98
C LEU A 195 15.33 12.80 3.06
N ALA A 196 15.81 11.64 3.51
CA ALA A 196 16.66 10.77 2.70
C ALA A 196 15.92 10.22 1.45
N GLU A 197 14.64 9.83 1.59
CA GLU A 197 13.82 9.41 0.44
C GLU A 197 13.59 10.57 -0.53
N ILE A 198 13.25 11.77 -0.03
CA ILE A 198 13.06 12.98 -0.86
C ILE A 198 14.33 13.30 -1.66
N GLU A 199 15.49 13.39 -0.99
CA GLU A 199 16.77 13.62 -1.66
C GLU A 199 17.13 12.52 -2.66
N GLY A 200 16.74 11.28 -2.37
CA GLY A 200 16.87 10.14 -3.28
C GLY A 200 16.07 10.35 -4.57
N ARG A 201 14.82 10.80 -4.45
CA ARG A 201 13.91 11.00 -5.58
C ARG A 201 14.31 12.18 -6.45
N PHE A 202 14.83 13.27 -5.88
CA PHE A 202 15.39 14.35 -6.69
C PHE A 202 16.52 13.90 -7.61
N LYS A 203 17.38 12.97 -7.16
CA LYS A 203 18.46 12.39 -8.00
C LYS A 203 17.93 11.53 -9.14
N GLU A 204 16.69 11.03 -9.05
CA GLU A 204 16.04 10.27 -10.12
C GLU A 204 15.39 11.19 -11.18
N LEU A 205 15.23 12.49 -10.86
CA LEU A 205 14.67 13.49 -11.78
C LEU A 205 15.73 14.21 -12.64
N GLU A 206 17.01 14.09 -12.28
CA GLU A 206 18.17 14.65 -13.01
C GLU A 206 18.57 13.83 -14.25
#